data_AF-A0A848Y847-F1
#
_entry.id   AF-A0A848Y847-F1
#
_cell.length_a   1.000
_cell.length_b   1.000
_cell.length_c   1.000
_cell.angle_alpha   90.00
_cell.angle_beta   90.00
_cell.angle_gamma   90.00
#
_symmetry.space_group_name_H-M   'P 1'
#
loop_
_entity.id
_entity.type
_entity.pdbx_description
1 polymer ?
#
loop_
_entity_poly.entity_id
_entity_poly.type
_entity_poly.pdbx_seq_one_letter_code
_entity_poly.pdbx_strand_id
1 'polypeptide(L)'
;MLNYIWAGLIVFSLVFALVADVGDLARDTYRNGEPLPVALDLPDGYDAEARRQPVTVRLDPTAYAQFYNTDVRPDSAYAATLIRTQEGEQIRFDADASLPEPLATIRDVTNPREEQLQGEVIDLADNGAALLAFEPVRFVKMNAISAAALDFAEVAAEIALGLIGVLALFLGLLKIAEEAGIVYALVKVFRPILKPLFPEVPDDHPALGMIALNMAANVFGLGNAATPFGIKAMEELQTLNTTEDTATNPMVMLLAMNTASVQLVPPVLLLALMGLQINQLIFAIWITTGLSLLIAIVAAKTFGRMRVYRRSDPNRPPDADAPDALSPTA
;
A
#
# COMPACT_ATOMS: atom_id res chain seq x y z
N MET A 1 -7.86 -12.12 16.40
CA MET A 1 -7.09 -12.92 15.41
C MET A 1 -6.22 -12.05 14.51
N LEU A 2 -6.72 -10.94 13.98
CA LEU A 2 -5.97 -10.08 13.05
C LEU A 2 -4.65 -9.53 13.62
N ASN A 3 -4.62 -9.12 14.90
CA ASN A 3 -3.39 -8.60 15.55
C ASN A 3 -2.25 -9.62 15.60
N TYR A 4 -2.56 -10.91 15.73
CA TYR A 4 -1.54 -11.97 15.74
C TYR A 4 -0.97 -12.24 14.34
N ILE A 5 -1.78 -12.05 13.29
CA ILE A 5 -1.34 -12.16 11.90
C ILE A 5 -0.37 -11.02 11.59
N TRP A 6 -0.73 -9.78 11.93
CA TRP A 6 0.15 -8.62 11.73
C TRP A 6 1.44 -8.71 12.53
N ALA A 7 1.35 -9.07 13.82
CA ALA A 7 2.54 -9.31 14.63
C ALA A 7 3.41 -10.43 14.04
N GLY A 8 2.79 -11.51 13.54
CA GLY A 8 3.49 -12.60 12.86
C GLY A 8 4.21 -12.14 11.61
N LEU A 9 3.58 -11.32 10.77
CA LEU A 9 4.19 -10.78 9.55
C LEU A 9 5.38 -9.84 9.85
N ILE A 10 5.25 -8.97 10.86
CA ILE A 10 6.32 -8.06 11.28
C ILE A 10 7.51 -8.86 11.85
N VAL A 11 7.24 -9.84 12.72
CA VAL A 11 8.31 -10.68 13.27
C VAL A 11 8.98 -11.48 12.15
N PHE A 12 8.20 -12.04 11.24
CA PHE A 12 8.73 -12.78 10.09
C PHE A 12 9.61 -11.90 9.20
N SER A 13 9.19 -10.67 8.90
CA SER A 13 9.98 -9.75 8.08
C SER A 13 11.31 -9.36 8.74
N LEU A 14 11.31 -9.12 10.06
CA LEU A 14 12.53 -8.82 10.81
C LEU A 14 13.47 -10.03 10.88
N VAL A 15 12.95 -11.24 11.11
CA VAL A 15 13.75 -12.47 11.09
C VAL A 15 14.32 -12.72 9.70
N PHE A 16 13.52 -12.52 8.64
CA PHE A 16 13.99 -12.65 7.26
C PHE A 16 15.13 -11.67 6.97
N ALA A 17 14.99 -10.39 7.32
CA ALA A 17 16.05 -9.40 7.14
C ALA A 17 17.31 -9.77 7.92
N LEU A 18 17.17 -10.18 9.17
CA LEU A 18 18.31 -10.58 9.99
C LEU A 18 19.05 -11.78 9.38
N VAL A 19 18.31 -12.81 8.94
CA VAL A 19 18.91 -14.00 8.31
C VAL A 19 19.60 -13.64 7.00
N ALA A 20 18.99 -12.76 6.18
CA ALA A 20 19.59 -12.28 4.94
C ALA A 20 20.88 -11.51 5.22
N ASP A 21 20.85 -10.52 6.12
CA ASP A 21 22.02 -9.69 6.46
C ASP A 21 23.14 -10.52 7.09
N VAL A 22 22.82 -11.47 7.98
CA VAL A 22 23.81 -12.41 8.54
C VAL A 22 24.39 -13.29 7.44
N GLY A 23 23.58 -13.71 6.46
CA GLY A 23 24.05 -14.43 5.27
C GLY A 23 25.01 -13.59 4.42
N ASP A 24 24.76 -12.30 4.25
CA ASP A 24 25.62 -11.38 3.51
C ASP A 24 26.94 -11.12 4.24
N LEU A 25 26.90 -10.97 5.56
CA LEU A 25 28.08 -10.88 6.42
C LEU A 25 28.92 -12.16 6.38
N ALA A 26 28.28 -13.33 6.42
CA ALA A 26 28.97 -14.62 6.42
C ALA A 26 29.63 -14.96 5.07
N ARG A 27 29.07 -14.48 3.95
CA ARG A 27 29.64 -14.64 2.61
C ARG A 27 30.58 -13.49 2.21
N ASP A 28 30.69 -12.47 3.05
CA ASP A 28 31.37 -11.22 2.77
C ASP A 28 30.96 -10.62 1.41
N THR A 29 29.63 -10.60 1.15
CA THR A 29 29.04 -10.17 -0.14
C THR A 29 29.55 -8.80 -0.59
N TYR A 30 29.80 -7.90 0.36
CA TYR A 30 30.22 -6.52 0.11
C TYR A 30 31.74 -6.31 0.19
N ARG A 31 32.53 -7.36 0.50
CA ARG A 31 33.99 -7.29 0.64
C ARG A 31 34.43 -6.20 1.63
N ASN A 32 33.83 -6.21 2.81
CA ASN A 32 33.99 -5.15 3.78
C ASN A 32 35.44 -5.05 4.27
N GLY A 33 36.10 -3.93 3.99
CA GLY A 33 37.50 -3.68 4.38
C GLY A 33 38.54 -4.21 3.39
N GLU A 34 38.13 -4.85 2.28
CA GLU A 34 39.02 -5.16 1.17
C GLU A 34 38.93 -4.03 0.12
N PRO A 35 40.06 -3.37 -0.22
CA PRO A 35 40.02 -2.32 -1.23
C PRO A 35 39.86 -2.90 -2.65
N LEU A 36 38.98 -2.29 -3.43
CA LEU A 36 38.71 -2.65 -4.83
C LEU A 36 39.83 -2.09 -5.73
N PRO A 37 40.53 -2.95 -6.50
CA PRO A 37 41.48 -2.48 -7.50
C PRO A 37 40.75 -1.84 -8.69
N VAL A 38 41.14 -0.62 -9.03
CA VAL A 38 40.60 0.16 -10.16
C VAL A 38 41.74 0.81 -10.94
N ALA A 39 41.46 1.27 -12.16
CA ALA A 39 42.36 2.14 -12.90
C ALA A 39 41.71 3.53 -13.04
N LEU A 40 42.44 4.58 -12.72
CA LEU A 40 42.01 5.97 -12.84
C LEU A 40 42.58 6.55 -14.12
N ASP A 41 41.69 7.02 -14.99
CA ASP A 41 42.05 7.73 -16.22
C ASP A 41 41.76 9.22 -15.99
N LEU A 42 42.83 10.02 -15.94
CA LEU A 42 42.78 11.47 -15.76
C LEU A 42 42.97 12.13 -17.14
N PRO A 43 41.90 12.66 -17.77
CA PRO A 43 41.97 13.16 -19.15
C PRO A 43 42.92 14.35 -19.31
N ASP A 44 43.09 15.17 -18.27
CA ASP A 44 43.93 16.37 -18.28
C ASP A 44 45.29 16.18 -17.54
N GLY A 45 45.61 14.94 -17.13
CA GLY A 45 46.75 14.63 -16.27
C GLY A 45 46.48 14.86 -14.78
N TYR A 46 47.40 14.42 -13.92
CA TYR A 46 47.27 14.55 -12.46
C TYR A 46 47.73 15.94 -12.00
N ASP A 47 46.79 16.76 -11.50
CA ASP A 47 47.09 18.05 -10.89
C ASP A 47 47.20 17.91 -9.37
N ALA A 48 48.40 18.10 -8.82
CA ALA A 48 48.63 17.97 -7.38
C ALA A 48 48.09 19.16 -6.55
N GLU A 49 47.55 20.22 -7.16
CA GLU A 49 47.02 21.38 -6.42
C GLU A 49 45.49 21.51 -6.50
N ALA A 50 44.85 20.84 -7.46
CA ALA A 50 43.40 20.92 -7.65
C ALA A 50 42.62 20.09 -6.61
N ARG A 51 41.73 20.76 -5.85
CA ARG A 51 40.86 20.13 -4.83
C ARG A 51 39.81 19.17 -5.39
N ARG A 52 39.38 19.39 -6.64
CA ARG A 52 38.38 18.58 -7.34
C ARG A 52 38.82 18.42 -8.78
N GLN A 53 38.91 17.19 -9.25
CA GLN A 53 39.35 16.86 -10.61
C GLN A 53 38.43 15.79 -11.21
N PRO A 54 37.97 15.96 -12.45
CA PRO A 54 37.22 14.91 -13.13
C PRO A 54 38.14 13.71 -13.40
N VAL A 55 37.65 12.51 -13.14
CA VAL A 55 38.37 11.26 -13.35
C VAL A 55 37.42 10.21 -13.89
N THR A 56 37.93 9.33 -14.76
CA THR A 56 37.18 8.15 -15.18
C THR A 56 37.70 6.94 -14.42
N VAL A 57 36.85 6.32 -13.61
CA VAL A 57 37.15 5.08 -12.91
C VAL A 57 36.91 3.92 -13.85
N ARG A 58 37.95 3.15 -14.13
CA ARG A 58 37.88 1.96 -14.97
C ARG A 58 37.89 0.71 -14.11
N LEU A 59 36.87 -0.12 -14.30
CA LEU A 59 36.74 -1.43 -13.67
C LEU A 59 37.07 -2.50 -14.70
N ASP A 60 38.00 -3.40 -14.38
CA ASP A 60 38.20 -4.60 -15.19
C ASP A 60 37.05 -5.59 -14.92
N PRO A 61 36.24 -5.98 -15.92
CA PRO A 61 35.07 -6.82 -15.69
C PRO A 61 35.40 -8.24 -15.18
N THR A 62 36.62 -8.72 -15.41
CA THR A 62 37.07 -10.04 -14.93
C THR A 62 37.49 -9.96 -13.48
N ALA A 63 38.34 -8.98 -13.14
CA ALA A 63 38.80 -8.72 -11.80
C ALA A 63 37.63 -8.34 -10.88
N TYR A 64 36.68 -7.53 -11.35
CA TYR A 64 35.48 -7.14 -10.61
C TYR A 64 34.65 -8.35 -10.19
N ALA A 65 34.35 -9.24 -11.14
CA ALA A 65 33.49 -10.38 -10.86
C ALA A 65 34.21 -11.45 -10.01
N GLN A 66 35.53 -11.58 -10.11
CA GLN A 66 36.33 -12.37 -9.19
C GLN A 66 36.35 -11.77 -7.79
N PHE A 67 36.51 -10.45 -7.68
CA PHE A 67 36.54 -9.73 -6.41
C PHE A 67 35.22 -9.92 -5.67
N TYR A 68 34.08 -9.61 -6.28
CA TYR A 68 32.76 -9.76 -5.63
C TYR A 68 32.16 -11.17 -5.72
N ASN A 69 32.88 -12.14 -6.31
CA ASN A 69 32.39 -13.50 -6.56
C ASN A 69 30.98 -13.50 -7.21
N THR A 70 30.84 -12.74 -8.30
CA THR A 70 29.59 -12.51 -9.02
C THR A 70 29.74 -12.87 -10.51
N ASP A 71 28.63 -13.14 -11.18
CA ASP A 71 28.58 -13.34 -12.63
C ASP A 71 28.40 -12.01 -13.40
N VAL A 72 28.19 -10.91 -12.68
CA VAL A 72 27.98 -9.58 -13.26
C VAL A 72 29.26 -9.08 -13.94
N ARG A 73 29.13 -8.64 -15.19
CA ARG A 73 30.18 -7.98 -15.96
C ARG A 73 29.81 -6.51 -16.12
N PRO A 74 30.43 -5.59 -15.35
CA PRO A 74 30.10 -4.18 -15.41
C PRO A 74 30.62 -3.50 -16.67
N ASP A 75 30.14 -2.28 -16.91
CA ASP A 75 30.76 -1.37 -17.86
C ASP A 75 32.20 -1.07 -17.43
N SER A 76 33.07 -0.84 -18.41
CA SER A 76 34.51 -0.69 -18.13
C SER A 76 34.93 0.70 -17.64
N ALA A 77 34.01 1.68 -17.61
CA ALA A 77 34.33 3.07 -17.32
C ALA A 77 33.14 3.80 -16.68
N TYR A 78 33.41 4.52 -15.59
CA TYR A 78 32.45 5.31 -14.83
C TYR A 78 32.99 6.71 -14.62
N ALA A 79 32.15 7.72 -14.86
CA ALA A 79 32.50 9.10 -14.56
C ALA A 79 32.48 9.33 -13.04
N ALA A 80 33.51 10.02 -12.56
CA ALA A 80 33.67 10.35 -11.16
C ALA A 80 34.48 11.63 -10.98
N THR A 81 34.52 12.12 -9.74
CA THR A 81 35.35 13.26 -9.34
C THR A 81 36.30 12.81 -8.23
N LEU A 82 37.61 13.01 -8.44
CA LEU A 82 38.62 12.92 -7.40
C LEU A 82 38.54 14.19 -6.54
N ILE A 83 38.28 14.02 -5.25
CA ILE A 83 38.18 15.09 -4.26
C ILE A 83 39.29 14.89 -3.24
N ARG A 84 40.10 15.93 -3.05
CA ARG A 84 41.10 15.95 -1.98
C ARG A 84 40.58 16.69 -0.77
N THR A 85 40.54 16.01 0.37
CA THR A 85 40.19 16.57 1.68
C THR A 85 41.44 16.65 2.56
N GLN A 86 41.29 17.16 3.79
CA GLN A 86 42.39 17.15 4.77
C GLN A 86 42.66 15.74 5.32
N GLU A 87 41.72 14.81 5.12
CA GLU A 87 41.76 13.43 5.63
C GLU A 87 42.29 12.43 4.59
N GLY A 88 42.30 12.80 3.30
CA GLY A 88 42.83 11.95 2.24
C GLY A 88 42.27 12.30 0.85
N GLU A 89 42.49 11.41 -0.10
CA GLU A 89 41.91 11.48 -1.43
C GLU A 89 40.68 10.56 -1.50
N GLN A 90 39.59 11.07 -2.08
CA GLN A 90 38.33 10.34 -2.21
C GLN A 90 37.83 10.42 -3.64
N ILE A 91 37.29 9.32 -4.14
CA ILE A 91 36.56 9.28 -5.41
C ILE A 91 35.08 9.30 -5.12
N ARG A 92 34.40 10.22 -5.80
CA ARG A 92 32.95 10.35 -5.79
C ARG A 92 32.41 10.05 -7.18
N PHE A 93 31.68 8.96 -7.32
CA PHE A 93 31.03 8.61 -8.58
C PHE A 93 29.89 9.59 -8.88
N ASP A 94 29.64 9.84 -10.16
CA ASP A 94 28.54 10.70 -10.58
C ASP A 94 27.18 10.09 -10.17
N ALA A 95 26.20 10.93 -9.84
CA ALA A 95 24.92 10.50 -9.26
C ALA A 95 24.07 9.67 -10.24
N ASP A 96 24.20 9.95 -11.55
CA ASP A 96 23.52 9.25 -12.63
C ASP A 96 24.27 8.00 -13.13
N ALA A 97 25.42 7.67 -12.54
CA ALA A 97 26.17 6.48 -12.89
C ALA A 97 25.37 5.21 -12.55
N SER A 98 25.12 4.38 -13.57
CA SER A 98 24.50 3.06 -13.39
C SER A 98 25.53 2.05 -12.86
N LEU A 99 25.69 2.06 -11.54
CA LEU A 99 26.65 1.19 -10.86
C LEU A 99 26.16 -0.29 -10.84
N PRO A 100 27.06 -1.26 -11.02
CA PRO A 100 26.75 -2.69 -10.91
C PRO A 100 26.50 -3.09 -9.45
N GLU A 101 25.81 -4.22 -9.22
CA GLU A 101 25.80 -4.85 -7.89
C GLU A 101 27.15 -5.54 -7.62
N PRO A 102 27.72 -5.40 -6.41
CA PRO A 102 27.12 -4.81 -5.20
C PRO A 102 27.42 -3.32 -4.95
N LEU A 103 28.08 -2.61 -5.87
CA LEU A 103 28.43 -1.18 -5.71
C LEU A 103 27.20 -0.27 -5.61
N ALA A 104 26.12 -0.58 -6.34
CA ALA A 104 24.84 0.12 -6.21
C ALA A 104 24.29 0.01 -4.78
N THR A 105 24.26 -1.19 -4.20
CA THR A 105 23.85 -1.37 -2.80
C THR A 105 24.79 -0.64 -1.83
N ILE A 106 26.11 -0.65 -2.06
CA ILE A 106 27.07 0.06 -1.21
C ILE A 106 26.80 1.57 -1.19
N ARG A 107 26.52 2.15 -2.37
CA ARG A 107 26.12 3.56 -2.49
C ARG A 107 24.90 3.88 -1.64
N ASP A 108 23.84 3.10 -1.82
CA ASP A 108 22.53 3.38 -1.22
C ASP A 108 22.57 3.25 0.31
N VAL A 109 23.45 2.39 0.85
CA VAL A 109 23.57 2.19 2.31
C VAL A 109 24.50 3.20 2.96
N THR A 110 25.62 3.54 2.33
CA THR A 110 26.65 4.42 2.92
C THR A 110 26.27 5.90 2.77
N ASN A 111 25.61 6.28 1.67
CA ASN A 111 25.20 7.66 1.44
C ASN A 111 23.78 7.78 0.87
N PRO A 112 22.74 7.49 1.68
CA PRO A 112 21.34 7.48 1.23
C PRO A 112 20.80 8.87 0.85
N ARG A 113 21.49 9.97 1.18
CA ARG A 113 21.03 11.34 0.90
C ARG A 113 21.65 11.96 -0.34
N GLU A 114 22.92 11.69 -0.62
CA GLU A 114 23.61 12.28 -1.77
C GLU A 114 23.50 11.40 -3.03
N GLU A 115 23.01 10.15 -2.91
CA GLU A 115 22.89 9.18 -4.02
C GLU A 115 24.21 9.01 -4.80
N GLN A 116 25.34 9.15 -4.12
CA GLN A 116 26.68 9.11 -4.71
C GLN A 116 27.56 8.12 -3.96
N LEU A 117 28.21 7.24 -4.70
CA LEU A 117 29.17 6.30 -4.14
C LEU A 117 30.47 7.06 -3.84
N GLN A 118 31.00 6.86 -2.64
CA GLN A 118 32.26 7.47 -2.21
C GLN A 118 33.23 6.38 -1.77
N GLY A 119 34.45 6.42 -2.32
CA GLY A 119 35.53 5.50 -1.94
C GLY A 119 36.79 6.29 -1.61
N GLU A 120 37.48 5.91 -0.54
CA GLU A 120 38.80 6.44 -0.18
C GLU A 120 39.88 5.82 -1.06
N VAL A 121 40.79 6.64 -1.57
CA VAL A 121 41.94 6.18 -2.35
C VAL A 121 43.07 5.82 -1.38
N ILE A 122 43.41 4.53 -1.30
CA ILE A 122 44.45 4.02 -0.39
C ILE A 122 45.85 4.09 -1.01
N ASP A 123 45.95 3.73 -2.28
CA ASP A 123 47.21 3.71 -3.02
C ASP A 123 46.91 4.15 -4.45
N LEU A 124 47.67 5.11 -4.97
CA LEU A 124 47.56 5.62 -6.34
C LEU A 124 48.94 5.56 -6.97
N ALA A 125 49.12 4.64 -7.90
CA ALA A 125 50.36 4.48 -8.63
C ALA A 125 50.44 5.46 -9.83
N ASP A 126 51.68 5.77 -10.25
CA ASP A 126 51.96 6.68 -11.37
C ASP A 126 51.33 6.24 -12.71
N ASN A 127 51.01 4.95 -12.86
CA ASN A 127 50.34 4.38 -14.03
C ASN A 127 48.81 4.47 -13.97
N GLY A 128 48.25 5.13 -12.96
CA GLY A 128 46.81 5.25 -12.72
C GLY A 128 46.18 4.06 -12.00
N ALA A 129 46.92 3.02 -11.64
CA ALA A 129 46.37 1.94 -10.83
C ALA A 129 46.08 2.44 -9.41
N ALA A 130 44.87 2.19 -8.91
CA ALA A 130 44.45 2.65 -7.60
C ALA A 130 43.69 1.60 -6.80
N LEU A 131 43.69 1.75 -5.48
CA LEU A 131 42.92 0.94 -4.54
C LEU A 131 41.84 1.80 -3.89
N LEU A 132 40.57 1.45 -4.10
CA LEU A 132 39.42 2.14 -3.50
C LEU A 132 38.85 1.35 -2.33
N ALA A 133 38.85 1.94 -1.14
CA ALA A 133 38.14 1.40 0.01
C ALA A 133 36.78 2.07 0.19
N PHE A 134 35.75 1.27 0.36
CA PHE A 134 34.39 1.73 0.64
C PHE A 134 34.06 1.58 2.12
N GLU A 135 33.15 2.42 2.60
CA GLU A 135 32.66 2.31 3.98
C GLU A 135 31.96 0.94 4.20
N PRO A 136 32.18 0.28 5.35
CA PRO A 136 31.62 -1.04 5.60
C PRO A 136 30.09 -1.07 5.56
N VAL A 137 29.53 -1.96 4.74
CA VAL A 137 28.09 -2.16 4.59
C VAL A 137 27.60 -3.24 5.54
N ARG A 138 26.60 -2.90 6.36
CA ARG A 138 25.96 -3.81 7.31
C ARG A 138 24.46 -3.55 7.37
N PHE A 139 23.70 -4.59 7.70
CA PHE A 139 22.27 -4.50 8.01
C PHE A 139 21.41 -3.89 6.90
N VAL A 140 21.72 -4.20 5.63
CA VAL A 140 21.04 -3.63 4.46
C VAL A 140 19.55 -3.89 4.50
N LYS A 141 19.15 -5.14 4.71
CA LYS A 141 17.73 -5.53 4.71
C LYS A 141 17.02 -5.04 5.97
N MET A 142 17.69 -5.07 7.12
CA MET A 142 17.13 -4.57 8.37
C MET A 142 16.84 -3.06 8.30
N ASN A 143 17.78 -2.28 7.77
CA ASN A 143 17.61 -0.85 7.57
C ASN A 143 16.49 -0.54 6.57
N ALA A 144 16.43 -1.27 5.45
CA ALA A 144 15.38 -1.09 4.45
C ALA A 144 13.97 -1.36 5.03
N ILE A 145 13.80 -2.45 5.80
CA ILE A 145 12.51 -2.75 6.44
C ILE A 145 12.15 -1.70 7.49
N SER A 146 13.13 -1.24 8.28
CA SER A 146 12.90 -0.22 9.31
C SER A 146 12.48 1.12 8.70
N ALA A 147 13.14 1.54 7.63
CA ALA A 147 12.80 2.76 6.88
C ALA A 147 11.40 2.65 6.29
N ALA A 148 11.10 1.55 5.57
CA ALA A 148 9.78 1.32 5.00
C ALA A 148 8.67 1.35 6.07
N ALA A 149 8.92 0.82 7.27
CA ALA A 149 7.95 0.87 8.36
C ALA A 149 7.65 2.30 8.83
N LEU A 150 8.66 3.19 8.86
CA LEU A 150 8.47 4.59 9.21
C LEU A 150 7.77 5.35 8.08
N ASP A 151 8.17 5.14 6.83
CA ASP A 151 7.55 5.77 5.66
C ASP A 151 6.06 5.42 5.56
N PHE A 152 5.70 4.15 5.78
CA PHE A 152 4.29 3.75 5.80
C PHE A 152 3.52 4.33 6.98
N ALA A 153 4.16 4.57 8.13
CA ALA A 153 3.53 5.24 9.25
C ALA A 153 3.21 6.71 8.91
N GLU A 154 4.11 7.41 8.21
CA GLU A 154 3.89 8.77 7.72
C GLU A 154 2.73 8.83 6.70
N VAL A 155 2.76 7.95 5.69
CA VAL A 155 1.69 7.82 4.70
C VAL A 155 0.33 7.55 5.38
N ALA A 156 0.30 6.66 6.38
CA ALA A 156 -0.93 6.37 7.11
C ALA A 156 -1.45 7.60 7.88
N ALA A 157 -0.56 8.39 8.48
CA ALA A 157 -0.93 9.61 9.20
C ALA A 157 -1.47 10.69 8.25
N GLU A 158 -0.84 10.88 7.09
CA GLU A 158 -1.28 11.81 6.05
C GLU A 158 -2.69 11.46 5.55
N ILE A 159 -2.91 10.19 5.24
CA ILE A 159 -4.23 9.68 4.84
C ILE A 159 -5.26 9.92 5.93
N ALA A 160 -4.94 9.60 7.19
CA ALA A 160 -5.85 9.77 8.32
C ALA A 160 -6.27 11.24 8.50
N LEU A 161 -5.32 12.17 8.42
CA LEU A 161 -5.60 13.62 8.50
C LEU A 161 -6.50 14.10 7.36
N GLY A 162 -6.22 13.66 6.13
CA GLY A 162 -7.07 13.96 4.97
C GLY A 162 -8.51 13.45 5.15
N LEU A 163 -8.65 12.22 5.67
CA LEU A 163 -9.96 11.63 5.95
C LEU A 163 -10.73 12.43 7.01
N ILE A 164 -10.10 12.83 8.12
CA ILE A 164 -10.77 13.61 9.18
C ILE A 164 -11.45 14.87 8.62
N GLY A 165 -10.76 15.63 7.77
CA GLY A 165 -11.31 16.85 7.18
C GLY A 165 -12.53 16.58 6.29
N VAL A 166 -12.46 15.55 5.44
CA VAL A 166 -13.56 15.14 4.57
C VAL A 166 -14.74 14.62 5.40
N LEU A 167 -14.50 13.78 6.42
CA LEU A 167 -15.56 13.25 7.28
C LEU A 167 -16.28 14.37 8.04
N ALA A 168 -15.54 15.29 8.64
CA ALA A 168 -16.12 16.42 9.35
C ALA A 168 -17.03 17.27 8.44
N LEU A 169 -16.60 17.56 7.21
CA LEU A 169 -17.38 18.32 6.24
C LEU A 169 -18.68 17.59 5.85
N PHE A 170 -18.58 16.34 5.41
CA PHE A 170 -19.74 15.61 4.91
C PHE A 170 -20.73 15.22 6.02
N LEU A 171 -20.24 14.86 7.21
CA LEU A 171 -21.11 14.60 8.36
C LEU A 171 -21.79 15.89 8.85
N GLY A 172 -21.10 17.03 8.82
CA GLY A 172 -21.69 18.34 9.12
C GLY A 172 -22.78 18.72 8.10
N LEU A 173 -22.51 18.58 6.81
CA LEU A 173 -23.50 18.82 5.76
C LEU A 173 -24.70 17.87 5.87
N LEU A 174 -24.45 16.61 6.22
CA LEU A 174 -25.48 15.62 6.45
C LEU A 174 -26.38 16.02 7.63
N LYS A 175 -25.81 16.51 8.74
CA LYS A 175 -26.61 16.99 9.87
C LYS A 175 -27.52 18.15 9.47
N ILE A 176 -27.03 19.08 8.66
CA ILE A 176 -27.85 20.16 8.09
C ILE A 176 -28.96 19.60 7.19
N ALA A 177 -28.65 18.61 6.34
CA ALA A 177 -29.64 17.99 5.45
C ALA A 177 -30.70 17.16 6.22
N GLU A 178 -30.33 16.54 7.34
CA GLU A 178 -31.20 15.83 8.25
C GLU A 178 -32.19 16.79 8.91
N GLU A 179 -31.69 17.89 9.50
CA GLU A 179 -32.51 18.94 10.11
C GLU A 179 -33.42 19.64 9.08
N ALA A 180 -32.97 19.78 7.83
CA ALA A 180 -33.76 20.32 6.72
C ALA A 180 -34.80 19.33 6.14
N GLY A 181 -34.84 18.08 6.62
CA GLY A 181 -35.76 17.05 6.13
C GLY A 181 -35.40 16.43 4.77
N ILE A 182 -34.25 16.80 4.19
CA ILE A 182 -33.79 16.33 2.88
C ILE A 182 -33.48 14.81 2.92
N VAL A 183 -32.90 14.34 4.03
CA VAL A 183 -32.60 12.90 4.21
C VAL A 183 -33.87 12.07 4.17
N TYR A 184 -34.95 12.50 4.82
CA TYR A 184 -36.25 11.82 4.79
C TYR A 184 -36.85 11.78 3.37
N ALA A 185 -36.71 12.88 2.61
CA ALA A 185 -37.13 12.90 1.21
C ALA A 185 -36.34 11.91 0.35
N LEU A 186 -35.02 11.82 0.56
CA LEU A 186 -34.15 10.87 -0.13
C LEU A 186 -34.53 9.42 0.21
N VAL A 187 -34.75 9.11 1.49
CA VAL A 187 -35.22 7.79 1.92
C VAL A 187 -36.53 7.44 1.22
N LYS A 188 -37.48 8.37 1.13
CA LYS A 188 -38.76 8.12 0.45
C LYS A 188 -38.60 7.76 -1.03
N VAL A 189 -37.62 8.38 -1.71
CA VAL A 189 -37.29 8.08 -3.12
C VAL A 189 -36.63 6.72 -3.26
N PHE A 190 -35.69 6.37 -2.37
CA PHE A 190 -34.95 5.10 -2.42
C PHE A 190 -35.69 3.93 -1.74
N ARG A 191 -36.75 4.20 -0.97
CA ARG A 191 -37.59 3.22 -0.27
C ARG A 191 -38.01 2.00 -1.11
N PRO A 192 -38.50 2.14 -2.36
CA PRO A 192 -38.88 0.97 -3.16
C PRO A 192 -37.71 0.01 -3.44
N ILE A 193 -36.48 0.52 -3.42
CA ILE A 193 -35.26 -0.28 -3.63
C ILE A 193 -34.75 -0.84 -2.29
N LEU A 194 -34.72 -0.01 -1.24
CA LEU A 194 -34.13 -0.40 0.05
C LEU A 194 -35.00 -1.37 0.85
N LYS A 195 -36.32 -1.17 0.88
CA LYS A 195 -37.24 -2.01 1.66
C LYS A 195 -37.15 -3.52 1.34
N PRO A 196 -37.12 -3.96 0.06
CA PRO A 196 -36.96 -5.39 -0.24
C PRO A 196 -35.55 -5.94 0.04
N LEU A 197 -34.54 -5.07 0.15
CA LEU A 197 -33.15 -5.45 0.48
C LEU A 197 -32.90 -5.53 1.98
N PHE A 198 -33.57 -4.68 2.77
CA PHE A 198 -33.42 -4.57 4.22
C PHE A 198 -34.77 -4.79 4.94
N PRO A 199 -35.41 -5.97 4.81
CA PRO A 199 -36.73 -6.22 5.36
C PRO A 199 -36.79 -6.23 6.90
N GLU A 200 -35.65 -6.42 7.56
CA GLU A 200 -35.53 -6.49 9.02
C GLU A 200 -35.33 -5.12 9.68
N VAL A 201 -35.15 -4.06 8.88
CA VAL A 201 -34.96 -2.68 9.38
C VAL A 201 -36.31 -1.97 9.44
N PRO A 202 -36.70 -1.37 10.59
CA PRO A 202 -37.97 -0.62 10.70
C PRO A 202 -38.06 0.54 9.70
N ASP A 203 -39.27 0.82 9.22
CA ASP A 203 -39.53 1.80 8.16
C ASP A 203 -39.03 3.23 8.49
N ASP A 204 -39.03 3.61 9.78
CA ASP A 204 -38.62 4.95 10.25
C ASP A 204 -37.23 4.95 10.91
N HIS A 205 -36.46 3.86 10.79
CA HIS A 205 -35.14 3.77 11.42
C HIS A 205 -34.08 4.57 10.64
N PRO A 206 -33.23 5.38 11.31
CA PRO A 206 -32.19 6.19 10.66
C PRO A 206 -31.20 5.39 9.80
N ALA A 207 -31.03 4.10 10.09
CA ALA A 207 -30.21 3.18 9.29
C ALA A 207 -30.55 3.23 7.79
N LEU A 208 -31.83 3.28 7.40
CA LEU A 208 -32.21 3.33 5.99
C LEU A 208 -31.75 4.64 5.31
N GLY A 209 -31.73 5.76 6.04
CA GLY A 209 -31.18 7.03 5.57
C GLY A 209 -29.69 6.96 5.31
N MET A 210 -28.94 6.41 6.26
CA MET A 210 -27.49 6.24 6.13
C MET A 210 -27.12 5.28 4.99
N ILE A 211 -27.87 4.19 4.83
CA ILE A 211 -27.71 3.25 3.71
C ILE A 211 -28.01 3.95 2.37
N ALA A 212 -29.08 4.75 2.30
CA ALA A 212 -29.42 5.50 1.09
C ALA A 212 -28.30 6.48 0.70
N LEU A 213 -27.70 7.17 1.67
CA LEU A 213 -26.60 8.11 1.45
C LEU A 213 -25.31 7.41 1.04
N ASN A 214 -24.98 6.29 1.69
CA ASN A 214 -23.86 5.44 1.32
C ASN A 214 -24.00 4.92 -0.12
N MET A 215 -25.18 4.41 -0.49
CA MET A 215 -25.47 4.00 -1.87
C MET A 215 -25.40 5.18 -2.85
N ALA A 216 -25.95 6.35 -2.50
CA ALA A 216 -25.89 7.52 -3.36
C ALA A 216 -24.45 7.98 -3.61
N ALA A 217 -23.61 8.03 -2.56
CA ALA A 217 -22.20 8.36 -2.68
C ALA A 217 -21.46 7.39 -3.62
N ASN A 218 -21.74 6.09 -3.51
CA ASN A 218 -21.23 5.08 -4.46
C ASN A 218 -21.77 5.30 -5.88
N VAL A 219 -23.08 5.46 -6.08
CA VAL A 219 -23.67 5.68 -7.41
C VAL A 219 -23.06 6.89 -8.14
N PHE A 220 -22.78 7.98 -7.41
CA PHE A 220 -22.28 9.24 -7.98
C PHE A 220 -20.75 9.35 -8.09
N GLY A 221 -20.00 8.28 -7.85
CA GLY A 221 -18.53 8.36 -7.99
C GLY A 221 -17.81 8.99 -6.78
N LEU A 222 -18.53 9.31 -5.71
CA LEU A 222 -18.05 9.96 -4.49
C LEU A 222 -17.56 8.94 -3.45
N GLY A 223 -16.80 7.92 -3.88
CA GLY A 223 -16.40 6.79 -3.03
C GLY A 223 -15.69 7.18 -1.73
N ASN A 224 -14.92 8.28 -1.73
CA ASN A 224 -14.25 8.82 -0.53
C ASN A 224 -15.23 9.29 0.55
N ALA A 225 -16.46 9.68 0.17
CA ALA A 225 -17.53 10.03 1.10
C ALA A 225 -18.47 8.85 1.39
N ALA A 226 -18.38 7.72 0.67
CA ALA A 226 -19.25 6.57 0.89
C ALA A 226 -18.89 5.82 2.18
N THR A 227 -17.59 5.62 2.45
CA THR A 227 -17.09 4.94 3.64
C THR A 227 -17.63 5.50 4.97
N PRO A 228 -17.63 6.80 5.25
CA PRO A 228 -18.20 7.32 6.51
C PRO A 228 -19.70 7.10 6.64
N PHE A 229 -20.46 7.26 5.55
CA PHE A 229 -21.90 6.94 5.58
C PHE A 229 -22.12 5.44 5.79
N GLY A 230 -21.24 4.59 5.26
CA GLY A 230 -21.25 3.15 5.48
C GLY A 230 -20.97 2.77 6.93
N ILE A 231 -19.96 3.38 7.57
CA ILE A 231 -19.66 3.19 8.99
C ILE A 231 -20.84 3.65 9.84
N LYS A 232 -21.39 4.85 9.57
CA LYS A 232 -22.56 5.34 10.29
C LYS A 232 -23.79 4.44 10.09
N ALA A 233 -24.01 3.92 8.89
CA ALA A 233 -25.05 2.93 8.63
C ALA A 233 -24.84 1.64 9.43
N MET A 234 -23.60 1.16 9.55
CA MET A 234 -23.28 -0.01 10.37
C MET A 234 -23.54 0.26 11.87
N GLU A 235 -23.17 1.44 12.38
CA GLU A 235 -23.50 1.85 13.76
C GLU A 235 -25.02 1.87 14.00
N GLU A 236 -25.80 2.43 13.08
CA GLU A 236 -27.26 2.43 13.18
C GLU A 236 -27.87 1.03 13.04
N LEU A 237 -27.28 0.13 12.24
CA LEU A 237 -27.72 -1.27 12.19
C LEU A 237 -27.36 -2.02 13.48
N GLN A 238 -26.26 -1.63 14.15
CA GLN A 238 -25.81 -2.24 15.40
C GLN A 238 -26.77 -1.98 16.55
N THR A 239 -27.51 -0.87 16.55
CA THR A 239 -28.56 -0.60 17.57
C THR A 239 -29.73 -1.59 17.47
N LEU A 240 -29.91 -2.23 16.32
CA LEU A 240 -30.92 -3.27 16.06
C LEU A 240 -30.37 -4.69 16.25
N ASN A 241 -29.10 -4.84 16.63
CA ASN A 241 -28.44 -6.11 16.80
C ASN A 241 -28.57 -6.61 18.25
N THR A 242 -29.07 -7.83 18.44
CA THR A 242 -29.19 -8.44 19.77
C THR A 242 -27.86 -9.00 20.29
N THR A 243 -26.87 -9.22 19.43
CA THR A 243 -25.57 -9.83 19.77
C THR A 243 -24.43 -9.03 19.16
N GLU A 244 -23.71 -8.27 19.99
CA GLU A 244 -22.74 -7.29 19.50
C GLU A 244 -21.65 -7.88 18.58
N ASP A 245 -21.17 -9.07 18.90
CA ASP A 245 -20.06 -9.72 18.19
C ASP A 245 -20.47 -10.51 16.93
N THR A 246 -21.76 -10.51 16.56
CA THR A 246 -22.25 -11.27 15.40
C THR A 246 -23.03 -10.37 14.45
N ALA A 247 -22.68 -10.39 13.16
CA ALA A 247 -23.34 -9.56 12.17
C ALA A 247 -24.76 -10.06 11.84
N THR A 248 -25.70 -9.12 11.72
CA THR A 248 -27.09 -9.37 11.28
C THR A 248 -27.18 -9.45 9.75
N ASN A 249 -28.27 -10.01 9.20
CA ASN A 249 -28.46 -10.05 7.73
C ASN A 249 -28.41 -8.65 7.08
N PRO A 250 -29.01 -7.58 7.65
CA PRO A 250 -28.85 -6.22 7.16
C PRO A 250 -27.38 -5.76 7.06
N MET A 251 -26.55 -6.07 8.06
CA MET A 251 -25.13 -5.69 8.02
C MET A 251 -24.38 -6.44 6.92
N VAL A 252 -24.62 -7.74 6.78
CA VAL A 252 -24.03 -8.56 5.72
C VAL A 252 -24.44 -8.05 4.34
N MET A 253 -25.72 -7.71 4.16
CA MET A 253 -26.23 -7.13 2.92
C MET A 253 -25.57 -5.78 2.61
N LEU A 254 -25.49 -4.88 3.58
CA LEU A 254 -24.83 -3.58 3.42
C LEU A 254 -23.36 -3.73 3.03
N LEU A 255 -22.64 -4.66 3.67
CA LEU A 255 -21.24 -4.94 3.36
C LEU A 255 -21.10 -5.50 1.94
N ALA A 256 -21.92 -6.50 1.58
CA ALA A 256 -21.89 -7.11 0.25
C ALA A 256 -22.15 -6.08 -0.87
N MET A 257 -23.12 -5.18 -0.67
CA MET A 257 -23.40 -4.10 -1.61
C MET A 257 -22.25 -3.09 -1.72
N ASN A 258 -21.60 -2.73 -0.61
CA ASN A 258 -20.45 -1.81 -0.63
C ASN A 258 -19.22 -2.45 -1.29
N THR A 259 -18.98 -3.74 -1.10
CA THR A 259 -17.88 -4.46 -1.76
C THR A 259 -18.12 -4.60 -3.26
N ALA A 260 -19.37 -4.87 -3.65
CA ALA A 260 -19.72 -4.98 -5.06
C ALA A 260 -19.62 -3.64 -5.80
N SER A 261 -19.98 -2.56 -5.10
CA SER A 261 -20.19 -1.18 -5.57
C SER A 261 -21.11 -1.08 -6.79
N VAL A 262 -21.89 0.00 -6.88
CA VAL A 262 -22.61 0.33 -8.11
C VAL A 262 -22.30 1.78 -8.45
N GLN A 263 -21.73 2.01 -9.63
CA GLN A 263 -21.28 3.32 -10.05
C GLN A 263 -21.97 3.71 -11.35
N LEU A 264 -22.76 4.79 -11.30
CA LEU A 264 -23.36 5.39 -12.50
C LEU A 264 -22.42 6.43 -13.10
N VAL A 265 -21.65 7.13 -12.26
CA VAL A 265 -20.61 8.05 -12.70
C VAL A 265 -19.26 7.40 -12.42
N PRO A 266 -18.30 7.42 -13.37
CA PRO A 266 -16.97 6.90 -13.10
C PRO A 266 -16.34 7.53 -11.85
N PRO A 267 -15.54 6.78 -11.07
CA PRO A 267 -14.87 7.31 -9.89
C PRO A 267 -14.11 8.60 -10.20
N VAL A 268 -14.27 9.61 -9.34
CA VAL A 268 -13.62 10.92 -9.51
C VAL A 268 -12.09 10.78 -9.65
N LEU A 269 -11.49 9.81 -8.97
CA LEU A 269 -10.07 9.45 -9.11
C LEU A 269 -9.71 9.02 -10.54
N LEU A 270 -10.51 8.17 -11.18
CA LEU A 270 -10.26 7.76 -12.56
C LEU A 270 -10.45 8.93 -13.54
N LEU A 271 -11.40 9.83 -13.27
CA LEU A 271 -11.57 11.05 -14.06
C LEU A 271 -10.33 11.96 -13.93
N ALA A 272 -9.75 12.06 -12.74
CA ALA A 272 -8.52 12.84 -12.52
C ALA A 272 -7.30 12.24 -13.25
N LEU A 273 -7.21 10.90 -13.35
CA LEU A 273 -6.10 10.20 -14.01
C LEU A 273 -6.22 10.17 -15.54
N MET A 274 -7.42 9.98 -16.07
CA MET A 274 -7.66 9.72 -17.50
C MET A 274 -8.36 10.88 -18.22
N GLY A 275 -8.79 11.92 -17.50
CA GLY A 275 -9.60 12.99 -18.06
C GLY A 275 -10.84 12.45 -18.81
N LEU A 276 -11.16 13.05 -19.95
CA LEU A 276 -12.35 12.69 -20.74
C LEU A 276 -12.30 11.30 -21.40
N GLN A 277 -11.14 10.65 -21.43
CA GLN A 277 -10.99 9.30 -22.02
C GLN A 277 -11.79 8.24 -21.24
N ILE A 278 -12.11 8.53 -19.97
CA ILE A 278 -12.95 7.69 -19.12
C ILE A 278 -14.36 7.43 -19.68
N ASN A 279 -14.85 8.30 -20.57
CA ASN A 279 -16.16 8.13 -21.18
C ASN A 279 -16.27 6.82 -21.97
N GLN A 280 -15.15 6.29 -22.47
CA GLN A 280 -15.11 4.99 -23.16
C GLN A 280 -15.37 3.81 -22.21
N LEU A 281 -15.14 3.99 -20.91
CA LEU A 281 -15.26 2.96 -19.89
C LEU A 281 -16.64 2.94 -19.21
N ILE A 282 -17.49 3.97 -19.42
CA ILE A 282 -18.79 4.11 -18.74
C ILE A 282 -19.65 2.86 -18.89
N PHE A 283 -19.79 2.34 -20.11
CA PHE A 283 -20.60 1.14 -20.35
C PHE A 283 -20.03 -0.10 -19.65
N ALA A 284 -18.71 -0.27 -19.69
CA ALA A 284 -18.03 -1.38 -19.01
C ALA A 284 -18.21 -1.29 -17.49
N ILE A 285 -18.13 -0.08 -16.92
CA ILE A 285 -18.36 0.18 -15.49
C ILE A 285 -19.80 -0.18 -15.11
N TRP A 286 -20.81 0.27 -15.85
CA TRP A 286 -22.20 -0.01 -15.53
C TRP A 286 -22.52 -1.51 -15.56
N ILE A 287 -22.02 -2.21 -16.58
CA ILE A 287 -22.26 -3.66 -16.72
C ILE A 287 -21.56 -4.43 -15.61
N THR A 288 -20.27 -4.14 -15.36
CA THR A 288 -19.50 -4.89 -14.36
C THR A 288 -19.98 -4.62 -12.94
N THR A 289 -20.21 -3.35 -12.58
CA THR A 289 -20.70 -2.99 -11.24
C THR A 289 -22.16 -3.41 -11.03
N GLY A 290 -23.01 -3.31 -12.04
CA GLY A 290 -24.39 -3.81 -11.97
C GLY A 290 -24.47 -5.33 -11.79
N LEU A 291 -23.67 -6.09 -12.54
CA LEU A 291 -23.62 -7.55 -12.40
C LEU A 291 -23.01 -7.96 -11.06
N SER A 292 -21.94 -7.29 -10.62
CA SER A 292 -21.32 -7.49 -9.31
C SER A 292 -22.33 -7.27 -8.18
N LEU A 293 -23.07 -6.15 -8.21
CA LEU A 293 -24.10 -5.84 -7.22
C LEU A 293 -25.21 -6.88 -7.21
N LEU A 294 -25.68 -7.31 -8.38
CA LEU A 294 -26.71 -8.34 -8.49
C LEU A 294 -26.24 -9.65 -7.84
N ILE A 295 -25.02 -10.11 -8.17
CA ILE A 295 -24.44 -11.33 -7.60
C ILE A 295 -24.30 -11.19 -6.09
N ALA A 296 -23.82 -10.05 -5.59
CA ALA A 296 -23.65 -9.80 -4.16
C ALA A 296 -24.99 -9.85 -3.40
N ILE A 297 -26.04 -9.19 -3.91
CA ILE A 297 -27.38 -9.20 -3.30
C ILE A 297 -27.95 -10.63 -3.30
N VAL A 298 -27.86 -11.33 -4.44
CA VAL A 298 -28.36 -12.71 -4.56
C VAL A 298 -27.61 -13.64 -3.62
N ALA A 299 -26.28 -13.53 -3.54
CA ALA A 299 -25.45 -14.33 -2.65
C ALA A 299 -25.80 -14.07 -1.18
N ALA A 300 -25.84 -12.80 -0.75
CA ALA A 300 -26.19 -12.43 0.62
C ALA A 300 -27.58 -12.98 1.02
N LYS A 301 -28.58 -12.83 0.14
CA LYS A 301 -29.95 -13.31 0.40
C LYS A 301 -30.06 -14.84 0.39
N THR A 302 -29.33 -15.51 -0.51
CA THR A 302 -29.35 -16.97 -0.61
C THR A 302 -28.64 -17.60 0.58
N PHE A 303 -27.46 -17.10 0.94
CA PHE A 303 -26.71 -17.59 2.09
C PHE A 303 -27.43 -17.32 3.40
N GLY A 304 -28.02 -16.13 3.61
CA GLY A 304 -28.83 -15.86 4.82
C GLY A 304 -30.02 -16.83 4.99
N ARG A 305 -30.54 -17.41 3.91
CA ARG A 305 -31.61 -18.42 3.96
C ARG A 305 -31.12 -19.86 4.18
N MET A 306 -29.84 -20.16 3.96
CA MET A 306 -29.31 -21.50 4.16
C MET A 306 -29.29 -21.84 5.65
N ARG A 307 -29.66 -23.09 5.98
CA ARG A 307 -29.82 -23.55 7.37
C ARG A 307 -28.57 -23.37 8.24
N VAL A 308 -27.37 -23.42 7.63
CA VAL A 308 -26.10 -23.25 8.33
C VAL A 308 -25.92 -21.81 8.81
N TYR A 309 -26.11 -20.83 7.93
CA TYR A 309 -25.93 -19.40 8.24
C TYR A 309 -27.14 -18.79 8.97
N ARG A 310 -28.36 -19.31 8.74
CA ARG A 310 -29.55 -18.87 9.49
C ARG A 310 -29.44 -19.18 10.98
N ARG A 311 -28.63 -20.16 11.39
CA ARG A 311 -28.38 -20.47 12.80
C ARG A 311 -27.49 -19.44 13.49
N SER A 312 -26.62 -18.76 12.75
CA SER A 312 -25.74 -17.71 13.28
C SER A 312 -26.38 -16.33 13.26
N ASP A 313 -27.59 -16.17 12.70
CA ASP A 313 -28.28 -14.89 12.69
C ASP A 313 -28.76 -14.53 14.11
N PRO A 314 -28.25 -13.45 14.72
CA PRO A 314 -28.61 -13.06 16.08
C PRO A 314 -30.05 -12.55 16.20
N ASN A 315 -30.66 -12.09 15.10
CA ASN A 315 -32.03 -11.56 15.08
C ASN A 315 -33.08 -12.62 14.69
N ARG A 316 -32.69 -13.90 14.71
CA ARG A 316 -33.56 -15.01 14.35
C ARG A 316 -34.76 -15.14 15.32
N PRO A 317 -36.00 -15.34 14.81
CA PRO A 317 -37.16 -15.65 15.64
C PRO A 317 -37.00 -17.01 16.38
N PRO A 318 -37.34 -17.10 17.67
CA PRO A 318 -37.16 -18.31 18.48
C PRO A 318 -37.80 -19.59 17.91
N ASP A 319 -38.95 -19.47 17.22
CA ASP A 319 -39.76 -20.61 16.77
C ASP A 319 -39.38 -21.19 15.40
N ALA A 320 -38.36 -20.66 14.72
CA ALA A 320 -38.09 -21.04 13.33
C ALA A 320 -37.49 -22.46 13.13
N ASP A 321 -37.20 -23.21 14.20
CA ASP A 321 -36.71 -24.60 14.16
C ASP A 321 -37.71 -25.63 14.73
N ALA A 322 -38.97 -25.24 15.01
CA ALA A 322 -39.99 -26.24 15.33
C ALA A 322 -40.09 -27.22 14.14
N PRO A 323 -39.84 -28.53 14.33
CA PRO A 323 -40.04 -29.49 13.26
C PRO A 323 -41.52 -29.40 12.85
N ASP A 324 -41.79 -29.29 11.55
CA ASP A 324 -43.15 -29.38 11.01
C ASP A 324 -43.87 -30.52 11.72
N ALA A 325 -44.81 -30.16 12.60
CA ALA A 325 -45.60 -31.12 13.32
C ALA A 325 -46.33 -31.93 12.26
N LEU A 326 -45.92 -33.20 12.11
CA LEU A 326 -46.52 -34.18 11.22
C LEU A 326 -48.04 -34.01 11.27
N SER A 327 -48.61 -33.63 10.12
CA SER A 327 -50.05 -33.62 9.91
C SER A 327 -50.61 -34.99 10.29
N PRO A 328 -51.58 -35.10 11.22
CA PRO A 328 -52.21 -36.38 11.48
C PRO A 328 -53.11 -36.70 10.27
N THR A 329 -52.68 -37.63 9.44
CA THR A 329 -53.55 -38.27 8.46
C THR A 329 -54.58 -39.09 9.23
N ALA A 330 -55.83 -38.64 9.19
CA ALA A 330 -57.02 -39.42 9.53
C ALA A 330 -57.35 -40.42 8.41
#